data_AF-A0A8C5FU55-F1
#
_entry.id   AF-A0A8C5FU55-F1
#
_cell.length_a   1.000
_cell.length_b   1.000
_cell.length_c   1.000
_cell.angle_alpha   90.00
_cell.angle_beta   90.00
_cell.angle_gamma   90.00
#
_symmetry.space_group_name_H-M   'P 1'
#
loop_
_entity.id
_entity.type
_entity.pdbx_description
1 polymer ?
#
loop_
_entity_poly.entity_id
_entity_poly.type
_entity_poly.pdbx_seq_one_letter_code
_entity_poly.pdbx_strand_id
1 'polypeptide(L)'
;MLVARRLVSTFIQRGNNSGPSGLFSRPHGAFPELEPRYLQCTCCWRSRVPVAGFETLNANLIPTAPCTDDLSLDTCFTADQREVILRTLNNATELELAGVKLLRGRKSVNIVDYRTKNGPFRSLESVVNVPLLKHKSALVVFNSILNPLKKEKKVKVQLMKFIKPEVDRAWLEEATSIVSIICGTNKVAWAHVDRGMMVLDWQQLDCPNFLKGTYIASSYLNDISNVVSQLPPADFYLVEKPSISLQNTTLFPIMAHMRSVEAMLFALLEPKIYQTDSNTPPRVLNMMRLAVGRHFGLMVGESRTSGAQAVRQMMTESVTQKLPRLNFPQDLLLKYRNAFQMGRGRGGEELCDALLQAVAFYELLSESSR
;
A
#
# COMPACT_ATOMS: atom_id res chain seq x y z
N MET A 1 32.50 45.14 -32.58
CA MET A 1 31.76 46.43 -32.53
C MET A 1 30.77 46.46 -33.68
N LEU A 2 29.48 46.76 -33.39
CA LEU A 2 28.43 47.26 -34.30
C LEU A 2 27.96 46.28 -35.41
N VAL A 3 26.77 45.66 -35.34
CA VAL A 3 25.38 46.18 -35.39
C VAL A 3 25.06 46.98 -36.67
N ALA A 4 24.18 46.42 -37.51
CA ALA A 4 23.31 47.15 -38.46
C ALA A 4 21.99 46.35 -38.60
N ARG A 5 20.89 46.74 -37.94
CA ARG A 5 19.76 47.59 -38.41
C ARG A 5 19.18 47.16 -39.78
N ARG A 6 18.02 46.49 -39.78
CA ARG A 6 16.63 47.01 -39.92
C ARG A 6 16.28 47.45 -41.35
N LEU A 7 15.18 46.90 -41.90
CA LEU A 7 14.05 47.67 -42.44
C LEU A 7 12.80 46.79 -42.60
N VAL A 8 11.66 47.43 -42.36
CA VAL A 8 10.28 46.95 -42.32
C VAL A 8 9.60 47.33 -43.64
N SER A 9 8.66 46.54 -44.13
CA SER A 9 7.57 47.05 -44.97
C SER A 9 6.22 46.45 -44.56
N THR A 10 5.31 47.37 -44.27
CA THR A 10 3.89 47.22 -43.96
C THR A 10 3.05 47.24 -45.23
N PHE A 11 1.95 46.48 -45.26
CA PHE A 11 0.74 46.87 -45.99
C PHE A 11 -0.46 46.83 -45.06
N ILE A 12 -1.19 47.95 -45.05
CA ILE A 12 -2.44 48.23 -44.34
C ILE A 12 -3.57 48.11 -45.37
N GLN A 13 -4.68 47.46 -45.01
CA GLN A 13 -6.00 48.00 -45.35
C GLN A 13 -7.04 47.60 -44.31
N ARG A 14 -7.91 48.57 -44.03
CA ARG A 14 -8.74 48.79 -42.84
C ARG A 14 -10.21 48.77 -43.30
N GLY A 15 -11.12 48.26 -42.48
CA GLY A 15 -12.56 48.40 -42.68
C GLY A 15 -13.34 48.02 -41.42
N ASN A 16 -13.82 49.03 -40.69
CA ASN A 16 -14.55 49.00 -39.41
C ASN A 16 -16.04 48.73 -39.57
N ASN A 17 -16.68 48.19 -38.51
CA ASN A 17 -17.97 48.57 -37.87
C ASN A 17 -18.48 47.37 -37.03
N SER A 18 -19.08 47.41 -35.84
CA SER A 18 -19.33 48.41 -34.79
C SER A 18 -20.20 47.74 -33.68
N GLY A 19 -19.61 47.42 -32.51
CA GLY A 19 -20.23 47.24 -31.15
C GLY A 19 -21.40 46.27 -30.88
N PRO A 20 -21.81 46.03 -29.59
CA PRO A 20 -21.25 46.53 -28.34
C PRO A 20 -20.99 45.48 -27.24
N SER A 21 -20.33 45.97 -26.19
CA SER A 21 -19.98 45.40 -24.90
C SER A 21 -21.17 44.99 -24.00
N GLY A 22 -20.92 43.96 -23.18
CA GLY A 22 -21.63 43.65 -21.93
C GLY A 22 -21.21 42.25 -21.46
N LEU A 23 -21.08 41.87 -20.20
CA LEU A 23 -21.20 42.52 -18.90
C LEU A 23 -20.70 41.45 -17.90
N PHE A 24 -19.68 41.73 -17.08
CA PHE A 24 -19.37 40.88 -15.94
C PHE A 24 -20.45 41.09 -14.87
N SER A 25 -21.34 40.12 -14.71
CA SER A 25 -22.27 40.03 -13.57
C SER A 25 -22.54 38.56 -13.22
N ARG A 26 -22.02 38.11 -12.08
CA ARG A 26 -22.39 36.85 -11.43
C ARG A 26 -23.63 37.11 -10.56
N PRO A 27 -24.70 36.29 -10.63
CA PRO A 27 -25.67 36.23 -9.55
C PRO A 27 -25.15 35.28 -8.46
N HIS A 28 -25.20 35.75 -7.21
CA HIS A 28 -25.18 34.88 -6.04
C HIS A 28 -26.53 34.18 -5.91
N GLY A 29 -26.52 32.86 -5.68
CA GLY A 29 -27.67 32.11 -5.17
C GLY A 29 -28.34 31.14 -6.15
N ALA A 30 -27.82 29.91 -6.22
CA ALA A 30 -28.56 28.65 -6.35
C ALA A 30 -27.52 27.52 -6.50
N PHE A 31 -27.50 26.56 -5.58
CA PHE A 31 -26.70 25.34 -5.75
C PHE A 31 -27.24 24.55 -6.96
N PRO A 32 -26.41 24.14 -7.93
CA PRO A 32 -26.85 23.15 -8.90
C PRO A 32 -26.96 21.80 -8.21
N GLU A 33 -28.12 21.17 -8.37
CA GLU A 33 -28.40 19.79 -8.02
C GLU A 33 -27.29 18.88 -8.58
N LEU A 34 -26.66 18.09 -7.71
CA LEU A 34 -25.55 17.21 -8.06
C LEU A 34 -26.04 16.07 -8.94
N GLU A 35 -25.98 16.24 -10.26
CA GLU A 35 -26.15 15.12 -11.19
C GLU A 35 -24.97 14.14 -11.05
N PRO A 36 -25.23 12.83 -10.84
CA PRO A 36 -24.16 11.83 -10.77
C PRO A 36 -23.46 11.70 -12.13
N ARG A 37 -22.15 11.99 -12.15
CA ARG A 37 -21.31 11.81 -13.33
C ARG A 37 -21.01 10.31 -13.52
N TYR A 38 -21.46 9.75 -14.64
CA TYR A 38 -21.14 8.39 -15.04
C TYR A 38 -19.92 8.39 -15.98
N LEU A 39 -19.02 7.42 -15.81
CA LEU A 39 -17.98 7.13 -16.81
C LEU A 39 -18.43 5.96 -17.69
N GLN A 40 -18.26 6.11 -19.00
CA GLN A 40 -18.51 5.04 -19.97
C GLN A 40 -17.30 4.12 -20.07
N CYS A 41 -17.57 2.82 -19.96
CA CYS A 41 -16.57 1.78 -20.21
C CYS A 41 -16.20 1.74 -21.71
N THR A 42 -14.93 1.99 -22.02
CA THR A 42 -14.41 1.99 -23.41
C THR A 42 -14.36 0.60 -24.05
N CYS A 43 -14.56 -0.47 -23.26
CA CYS A 43 -14.50 -1.85 -23.74
C CYS A 43 -15.83 -2.36 -24.31
N CYS A 44 -16.97 -1.84 -23.85
CA CYS A 44 -18.28 -2.45 -24.17
C CYS A 44 -19.43 -1.47 -24.42
N TRP A 45 -19.20 -0.14 -24.42
CA TRP A 45 -20.11 0.94 -24.86
C TRP A 45 -21.55 0.96 -24.29
N ARG A 46 -21.96 -0.01 -23.47
CA ARG A 46 -23.34 -0.17 -22.96
C ARG A 46 -23.47 -0.13 -21.44
N SER A 47 -22.36 -0.13 -20.70
CA SER A 47 -22.40 -0.18 -19.23
C SER A 47 -22.02 1.18 -18.62
N ARG A 48 -22.97 1.80 -17.91
CA ARG A 48 -22.71 2.97 -17.04
C ARG A 48 -22.19 2.46 -15.70
N VAL A 49 -20.97 2.83 -15.32
CA VAL A 49 -20.42 2.51 -14.00
C VAL A 49 -20.64 3.71 -13.08
N PRO A 50 -21.39 3.56 -11.96
CA PRO A 50 -21.51 4.64 -10.98
C PRO A 50 -20.16 4.88 -10.30
N VAL A 51 -19.76 6.14 -10.17
CA VAL A 51 -18.59 6.53 -9.38
C VAL A 51 -18.93 6.28 -7.91
N ALA A 52 -18.24 5.33 -7.28
CA ALA A 52 -18.42 5.06 -5.86
C ALA A 52 -18.02 6.31 -5.05
N GLY A 53 -19.03 7.01 -4.53
CA GLY A 53 -18.86 8.07 -3.56
C GLY A 53 -18.45 7.51 -2.20
N PHE A 54 -17.88 8.39 -1.37
CA PHE A 54 -17.39 8.08 -0.02
C PHE A 54 -18.46 7.47 0.91
N GLU A 55 -19.73 7.58 0.56
CA GLU A 55 -20.89 7.10 1.33
C GLU A 55 -21.05 5.56 1.28
N THR A 56 -20.56 4.90 0.23
CA THR A 56 -20.71 3.44 0.04
C THR A 56 -19.82 2.59 0.96
N LEU A 57 -18.89 3.19 1.70
CA LEU A 57 -18.00 2.48 2.63
C LEU A 57 -18.61 2.27 4.02
N ASN A 58 -19.68 3.00 4.38
CA ASN A 58 -20.29 2.90 5.70
C ASN A 58 -21.36 1.80 5.82
N ALA A 59 -21.77 1.17 4.71
CA ALA A 59 -22.88 0.22 4.70
C ALA A 59 -22.53 -1.19 5.23
N ASN A 60 -21.23 -1.55 5.32
CA ASN A 60 -20.82 -2.93 5.60
C ASN A 60 -20.39 -3.21 7.06
N LEU A 61 -20.67 -2.30 8.01
CA LEU A 61 -20.27 -2.46 9.42
C LEU A 61 -21.43 -2.52 10.42
N ILE A 62 -22.67 -2.68 9.96
CA ILE A 62 -23.84 -2.67 10.85
C ILE A 62 -24.56 -4.01 10.79
N PRO A 63 -24.44 -4.87 11.83
CA PRO A 63 -25.50 -5.78 12.19
C PRO A 63 -26.57 -5.01 12.99
N THR A 64 -27.74 -4.84 12.36
CA THR A 64 -29.08 -4.66 12.96
C THR A 64 -29.27 -3.67 14.13
N ALA A 65 -29.60 -2.43 13.80
CA ALA A 65 -30.80 -1.65 14.19
C ALA A 65 -30.50 -0.15 13.94
N PRO A 66 -31.36 0.60 13.23
CA PRO A 66 -31.11 2.03 13.02
C PRO A 66 -31.42 2.79 14.32
N CYS A 67 -30.39 3.05 15.13
CA CYS A 67 -30.51 4.10 16.13
C CYS A 67 -30.49 5.44 15.40
N THR A 68 -31.66 6.07 15.31
CA THR A 68 -31.83 7.44 14.83
C THR A 68 -31.09 8.42 15.76
N ASP A 69 -30.62 9.54 15.20
CA ASP A 69 -29.76 10.54 15.87
C ASP A 69 -30.38 11.22 17.12
N ASP A 70 -31.57 10.81 17.55
CA ASP A 70 -32.36 11.39 18.67
C ASP A 70 -32.44 10.49 19.93
N LEU A 71 -31.86 9.28 19.93
CA LEU A 71 -31.83 8.46 21.14
C LEU A 71 -30.69 8.87 22.10
N SER A 72 -31.06 9.03 23.37
CA SER A 72 -30.14 9.18 24.50
C SER A 72 -29.19 7.97 24.54
N LEU A 73 -27.89 8.23 24.65
CA LEU A 73 -26.84 7.21 24.78
C LEU A 73 -27.13 6.24 25.93
N ASP A 74 -27.71 6.72 27.04
CA ASP A 74 -28.13 5.89 28.17
C ASP A 74 -29.23 4.88 27.81
N THR A 75 -30.03 5.13 26.77
CA THR A 75 -31.08 4.19 26.31
C THR A 75 -30.55 3.15 25.33
N CYS A 76 -29.38 3.38 24.74
CA CYS A 76 -28.76 2.47 23.78
C CYS A 76 -28.05 1.27 24.44
N PHE A 77 -27.90 1.26 25.77
CA PHE A 77 -27.17 0.22 26.50
C PHE A 77 -27.95 -0.23 27.74
N THR A 78 -27.84 -1.51 28.08
CA THR A 78 -28.42 -2.07 29.31
C THR A 78 -27.75 -1.47 30.57
N ALA A 79 -28.39 -1.58 31.74
CA ALA A 79 -27.85 -1.05 33.00
C ALA A 79 -26.43 -1.60 33.31
N ASP A 80 -26.24 -2.90 33.13
CA ASP A 80 -24.95 -3.58 33.36
C ASP A 80 -23.88 -3.09 32.38
N GLN A 81 -24.24 -2.92 31.11
CA GLN A 81 -23.34 -2.39 30.09
C GLN A 81 -22.92 -0.95 30.40
N ARG A 82 -23.86 -0.10 30.81
CA ARG A 82 -23.59 1.29 31.19
C ARG A 82 -22.62 1.35 32.36
N GLU A 83 -22.81 0.50 33.37
CA GLU A 83 -21.93 0.45 34.53
C GLU A 83 -20.50 0.06 34.12
N VAL A 84 -20.33 -0.96 33.26
CA VAL A 84 -19.01 -1.38 32.75
C VAL A 84 -18.32 -0.25 31.99
N ILE A 85 -19.05 0.45 31.11
CA ILE A 85 -18.51 1.57 30.33
C ILE A 85 -18.07 2.70 31.26
N LEU A 86 -18.95 3.15 32.17
CA LEU A 86 -18.66 4.24 33.10
C LEU A 86 -17.51 3.90 34.05
N ARG A 87 -17.47 2.67 34.57
CA ARG A 87 -16.37 2.18 35.40
C ARG A 87 -15.04 2.25 34.66
N THR A 88 -15.02 1.83 33.41
CA THR A 88 -13.82 1.89 32.56
C THR A 88 -13.38 3.34 32.32
N LEU A 89 -14.31 4.22 31.91
CA LEU A 89 -14.00 5.61 31.62
C LEU A 89 -13.60 6.44 32.85
N ASN A 90 -14.08 6.08 34.03
CA ASN A 90 -13.75 6.78 35.28
C ASN A 90 -12.44 6.30 35.91
N ASN A 91 -12.08 5.02 35.73
CA ASN A 91 -10.95 4.42 36.46
C ASN A 91 -9.72 4.15 35.60
N ALA A 92 -9.86 3.95 34.28
CA ALA A 92 -8.72 3.64 33.42
C ALA A 92 -7.74 4.80 33.31
N THR A 93 -6.44 4.50 33.29
CA THR A 93 -5.36 5.46 33.04
C THR A 93 -5.36 5.93 31.59
N GLU A 94 -4.64 7.02 31.29
CA GLU A 94 -4.50 7.51 29.91
C GLU A 94 -3.97 6.42 28.96
N LEU A 95 -2.96 5.65 29.40
CA LEU A 95 -2.35 4.56 28.63
C LEU A 95 -3.35 3.43 28.36
N GLU A 96 -4.17 3.07 29.36
CA GLU A 96 -5.21 2.05 29.21
C GLU A 96 -6.33 2.51 28.26
N LEU A 97 -6.74 3.77 28.35
CA LEU A 97 -7.71 4.37 27.42
C LEU A 97 -7.15 4.43 26.00
N ALA A 98 -5.87 4.77 25.81
CA ALA A 98 -5.20 4.74 24.52
C ALA A 98 -5.07 3.32 23.93
N GLY A 99 -5.26 2.29 24.74
CA GLY A 99 -5.43 0.91 24.28
C GLY A 99 -6.63 0.73 23.34
N VAL A 100 -7.70 1.52 23.51
CA VAL A 100 -8.86 1.56 22.62
C VAL A 100 -8.51 2.40 21.39
N LYS A 101 -8.51 1.80 20.19
CA LYS A 101 -8.08 2.43 18.92
C LYS A 101 -8.68 3.83 18.70
N LEU A 102 -9.97 4.01 19.05
CA LEU A 102 -10.72 5.25 18.84
C LEU A 102 -10.50 6.32 19.92
N LEU A 103 -9.83 5.97 21.02
CA LEU A 103 -9.47 6.88 22.11
C LEU A 103 -7.99 7.29 22.11
N ARG A 104 -7.20 6.81 21.15
CA ARG A 104 -5.77 7.18 21.02
C ARG A 104 -5.56 8.69 20.85
N GLY A 105 -4.41 9.16 21.32
CA GLY A 105 -3.98 10.55 21.15
C GLY A 105 -4.74 11.49 22.07
N ARG A 106 -5.17 12.65 21.56
CA ARG A 106 -5.78 13.71 22.40
C ARG A 106 -7.07 13.28 23.11
N LYS A 107 -7.77 12.25 22.62
CA LYS A 107 -9.04 11.81 23.20
C LYS A 107 -8.86 11.14 24.57
N SER A 108 -7.85 10.29 24.76
CA SER A 108 -7.56 9.67 26.07
C SER A 108 -7.16 10.73 27.10
N VAL A 109 -6.29 11.66 26.69
CA VAL A 109 -5.89 12.81 27.52
C VAL A 109 -7.11 13.64 27.92
N ASN A 110 -7.96 14.00 26.95
CA ASN A 110 -9.15 14.81 27.21
C ASN A 110 -10.15 14.13 28.16
N ILE A 111 -10.28 12.80 28.12
CA ILE A 111 -11.16 12.06 29.06
C ILE A 111 -10.62 12.17 30.49
N VAL A 112 -9.32 11.94 30.68
CA VAL A 112 -8.67 12.03 32.00
C VAL A 112 -8.73 13.46 32.54
N ASP A 113 -8.43 14.45 31.70
CA ASP A 113 -8.51 15.87 32.07
C ASP A 113 -9.93 16.30 32.43
N TYR A 114 -10.91 15.86 31.63
CA TYR A 114 -12.31 16.23 31.84
C TYR A 114 -12.83 15.67 33.16
N ARG A 115 -12.61 14.38 33.46
CA ARG A 115 -13.07 13.77 34.71
C ARG A 115 -12.32 14.29 35.94
N THR A 116 -11.06 14.70 35.77
CA THR A 116 -10.27 15.33 36.84
C THR A 116 -10.83 16.71 37.20
N LYS A 117 -11.31 17.48 36.21
CA LYS A 117 -11.87 18.83 36.41
C LYS A 117 -13.34 18.85 36.81
N ASN A 118 -14.15 17.93 36.27
CA ASN A 118 -15.61 17.96 36.41
C ASN A 118 -16.15 16.82 37.30
N GLY A 119 -15.27 15.99 37.84
CA GLY A 119 -15.63 14.78 38.58
C GLY A 119 -15.94 13.59 37.66
N PRO A 120 -16.20 12.40 38.23
CA PRO A 120 -16.48 11.19 37.46
C PRO A 120 -17.77 11.32 36.65
N PHE A 121 -17.79 10.69 35.47
CA PHE A 121 -18.97 10.59 34.62
C PHE A 121 -20.07 9.81 35.33
N ARG A 122 -21.28 10.37 35.37
CA ARG A 122 -22.47 9.77 36.01
C ARG A 122 -23.44 9.13 35.02
N SER A 123 -23.37 9.54 33.74
CA SER A 123 -24.18 9.04 32.64
C SER A 123 -23.35 8.97 31.36
N LEU A 124 -23.78 8.17 30.39
CA LEU A 124 -23.08 8.10 29.10
C LEU A 124 -23.18 9.40 28.30
N GLU A 125 -24.23 10.19 28.52
CA GLU A 125 -24.47 11.52 27.96
C GLU A 125 -23.39 12.50 28.36
N SER A 126 -22.95 12.43 29.62
CA SER A 126 -21.92 13.32 30.14
C SER A 126 -20.58 13.17 29.42
N VAL A 127 -20.35 12.03 28.76
CA VAL A 127 -19.14 11.75 27.98
C VAL A 127 -19.09 12.56 26.68
N VAL A 128 -20.24 12.99 26.13
CA VAL A 128 -20.30 13.81 24.91
C VAL A 128 -19.74 15.23 25.13
N ASN A 129 -19.68 15.66 26.38
CA ASN A 129 -19.09 16.94 26.77
C ASN A 129 -17.55 16.94 26.71
N VAL A 130 -16.93 15.77 26.56
CA VAL A 130 -15.48 15.66 26.40
C VAL A 130 -15.07 16.18 25.02
N PRO A 131 -14.08 17.08 24.93
CA PRO A 131 -13.61 17.58 23.65
C PRO A 131 -13.17 16.45 22.71
N LEU A 132 -13.61 16.53 21.44
CA LEU A 132 -13.35 15.55 20.36
C LEU A 132 -14.10 14.21 20.50
N LEU A 133 -15.01 14.06 21.46
CA LEU A 133 -15.80 12.84 21.65
C LEU A 133 -17.29 13.13 21.50
N LYS A 134 -17.76 13.22 20.24
CA LYS A 134 -19.17 13.48 19.91
C LYS A 134 -20.02 12.21 19.94
N HIS A 135 -21.34 12.34 20.01
CA HIS A 135 -22.33 11.25 20.16
C HIS A 135 -22.03 10.01 19.29
N LYS A 136 -21.91 10.16 17.96
CA LYS A 136 -21.53 9.06 17.05
C LYS A 136 -20.18 8.41 17.40
N SER A 137 -19.18 9.19 17.78
CA SER A 137 -17.87 8.66 18.20
C SER A 137 -17.94 7.98 19.57
N ALA A 138 -18.78 8.47 20.48
CA ALA A 138 -18.97 7.90 21.80
C ALA A 138 -19.65 6.52 21.70
N LEU A 139 -20.68 6.37 20.87
CA LEU A 139 -21.33 5.08 20.60
C LEU A 139 -20.34 4.00 20.15
N VAL A 140 -19.47 4.33 19.19
CA VAL A 140 -18.50 3.35 18.68
C VAL A 140 -17.44 3.02 19.75
N VAL A 141 -17.05 3.99 20.57
CA VAL A 141 -16.14 3.77 21.71
C VAL A 141 -16.78 2.85 22.75
N PHE A 142 -18.04 3.09 23.14
CA PHE A 142 -18.75 2.28 24.13
C PHE A 142 -18.89 0.83 23.68
N ASN A 143 -19.28 0.61 22.43
CA ASN A 143 -19.32 -0.71 21.83
C ASN A 143 -17.95 -1.39 21.84
N SER A 144 -16.86 -0.64 21.62
CA SER A 144 -15.49 -1.15 21.70
C SER A 144 -15.00 -1.44 23.12
N ILE A 145 -15.54 -0.77 24.14
CA ILE A 145 -15.25 -1.04 25.55
C ILE A 145 -15.97 -2.31 26.02
N LEU A 146 -17.24 -2.48 25.62
CA LEU A 146 -18.03 -3.67 25.94
C LEU A 146 -17.54 -4.92 25.22
N ASN A 147 -17.07 -4.74 23.99
CA ASN A 147 -16.45 -5.78 23.19
C ASN A 147 -14.98 -5.42 22.97
N PRO A 148 -14.12 -5.52 24.02
CA PRO A 148 -12.70 -5.29 23.83
C PRO A 148 -12.27 -6.32 22.80
N LEU A 149 -11.88 -5.87 21.62
CA LEU A 149 -11.35 -6.73 20.57
C LEU A 149 -10.28 -7.59 21.25
N LYS A 150 -10.58 -8.89 21.45
CA LYS A 150 -9.62 -9.86 21.98
C LYS A 150 -8.32 -9.57 21.26
N LYS A 151 -7.29 -9.10 21.98
CA LYS A 151 -5.97 -8.68 21.47
C LYS A 151 -5.82 -9.13 20.04
N GLU A 152 -6.02 -8.21 19.08
CA GLU A 152 -6.22 -8.51 17.66
C GLU A 152 -5.64 -9.88 17.33
N LYS A 153 -6.49 -10.91 17.19
CA LYS A 153 -6.08 -12.08 16.43
C LYS A 153 -5.60 -11.47 15.13
N LYS A 154 -4.28 -11.47 14.90
CA LYS A 154 -3.64 -11.02 13.65
C LYS A 154 -4.63 -11.38 12.56
N VAL A 155 -5.26 -10.39 11.91
CA VAL A 155 -6.19 -10.65 10.83
C VAL A 155 -5.40 -11.55 9.89
N LYS A 156 -5.76 -12.83 9.79
CA LYS A 156 -4.98 -13.81 9.02
C LYS A 156 -4.82 -13.21 7.64
N VAL A 157 -3.61 -12.74 7.34
CA VAL A 157 -3.30 -12.03 6.11
C VAL A 157 -3.31 -13.13 5.06
N GLN A 158 -4.47 -13.32 4.40
CA GLN A 158 -4.60 -14.33 3.36
C GLN A 158 -3.63 -13.98 2.23
N LEU A 159 -2.52 -14.71 2.14
CA LEU A 159 -1.48 -14.52 1.12
C LEU A 159 -2.07 -14.42 -0.30
N MET A 160 -3.10 -15.22 -0.57
CA MET A 160 -3.84 -15.28 -1.84
C MET A 160 -4.39 -13.92 -2.31
N LYS A 161 -4.64 -12.97 -1.40
CA LYS A 161 -5.11 -11.62 -1.77
C LYS A 161 -3.99 -10.73 -2.32
N PHE A 162 -2.74 -11.07 -2.04
CA PHE A 162 -1.57 -10.25 -2.34
C PHE A 162 -0.69 -10.81 -3.46
N ILE A 163 -1.04 -11.99 -3.96
CA ILE A 163 -0.40 -12.64 -5.11
C ILE A 163 -1.34 -12.60 -6.31
N LYS A 164 -0.83 -12.25 -7.49
CA LYS A 164 -1.58 -12.26 -8.76
C LYS A 164 -0.72 -12.83 -9.90
N PRO A 165 -1.25 -13.59 -10.86
CA PRO A 165 -2.61 -14.16 -10.89
C PRO A 165 -2.88 -15.09 -9.70
N GLU A 166 -4.15 -15.45 -9.50
CA GLU A 166 -4.51 -16.39 -8.44
C GLU A 166 -4.00 -17.78 -8.81
N VAL A 167 -3.28 -18.40 -7.88
CA VAL A 167 -2.69 -19.73 -8.01
C VAL A 167 -3.17 -20.55 -6.84
N ASP A 168 -3.55 -21.80 -7.08
CA ASP A 168 -3.97 -22.67 -5.98
C ASP A 168 -2.83 -22.81 -4.96
N ARG A 169 -3.22 -22.77 -3.70
CA ARG A 169 -2.31 -22.77 -2.57
C ARG A 169 -1.44 -24.02 -2.55
N ALA A 170 -1.96 -25.17 -2.96
CA ALA A 170 -1.20 -26.42 -3.03
C ALA A 170 0.09 -26.24 -3.85
N TRP A 171 0.01 -25.57 -5.00
CA TRP A 171 1.19 -25.28 -5.83
C TRP A 171 2.20 -24.36 -5.13
N LEU A 172 1.71 -23.33 -4.44
CA LEU A 172 2.58 -22.42 -3.68
C LEU A 172 3.26 -23.16 -2.52
N GLU A 173 2.54 -24.07 -1.87
CA GLU A 173 3.04 -24.90 -0.77
C GLU A 173 3.95 -26.04 -1.24
N GLU A 174 3.93 -26.44 -2.51
CA GLU A 174 4.83 -27.45 -3.06
C GLU A 174 6.15 -26.84 -3.60
N ALA A 175 6.19 -25.52 -3.78
CA ALA A 175 7.39 -24.81 -4.25
C ALA A 175 8.62 -25.13 -3.39
N THR A 176 9.68 -25.57 -4.06
CA THR A 176 11.01 -25.83 -3.49
C THR A 176 11.83 -24.55 -3.36
N SER A 177 11.73 -23.65 -4.35
CA SER A 177 12.43 -22.37 -4.34
C SER A 177 11.71 -21.30 -5.18
N ILE A 178 11.97 -20.03 -4.84
CA ILE A 178 11.43 -18.87 -5.53
C ILE A 178 12.53 -17.88 -5.88
N VAL A 179 12.35 -17.13 -6.97
CA VAL A 179 13.17 -15.97 -7.29
C VAL A 179 12.31 -14.72 -7.15
N SER A 180 12.61 -13.89 -6.15
CA SER A 180 11.97 -12.60 -5.94
C SER A 180 12.72 -11.51 -6.70
N ILE A 181 12.01 -10.72 -7.49
CA ILE A 181 12.54 -9.73 -8.44
C ILE A 181 11.94 -8.35 -8.14
N ILE A 182 12.82 -7.36 -7.95
CA ILE A 182 12.46 -5.95 -7.76
C ILE A 182 13.04 -5.12 -8.89
N CYS A 183 12.19 -4.38 -9.58
CA CYS A 183 12.59 -3.48 -10.65
C CYS A 183 12.64 -2.04 -10.11
N GLY A 184 13.85 -1.48 -10.10
CA GLY A 184 14.10 -0.07 -9.82
C GLY A 184 14.08 0.77 -11.09
N THR A 185 14.41 2.06 -10.95
CA THR A 185 14.42 3.00 -12.09
C THR A 185 15.63 2.87 -13.00
N ASN A 186 16.69 2.18 -12.56
CA ASN A 186 17.94 2.01 -13.31
C ASN A 186 18.62 0.66 -13.07
N LYS A 187 17.96 -0.26 -12.38
CA LYS A 187 18.51 -1.58 -12.02
C LYS A 187 17.39 -2.57 -11.75
N VAL A 188 17.73 -3.85 -11.77
CA VAL A 188 16.88 -4.95 -11.29
C VAL A 188 17.66 -5.73 -10.26
N ALA A 189 17.04 -6.00 -9.11
CA ALA A 189 17.61 -6.84 -8.07
C ALA A 189 16.76 -8.11 -7.88
N TRP A 190 17.40 -9.20 -7.48
CA TRP A 190 16.70 -10.43 -7.18
C TRP A 190 17.31 -11.19 -6.01
N ALA A 191 16.48 -12.02 -5.37
CA ALA A 191 16.87 -12.97 -4.34
C ALA A 191 16.27 -14.34 -4.66
N HIS A 192 17.12 -15.37 -4.77
CA HIS A 192 16.73 -16.77 -4.87
C HIS A 192 16.72 -17.37 -3.46
N VAL A 193 15.56 -17.82 -3.00
CA VAL A 193 15.38 -18.33 -1.64
C VAL A 193 14.62 -19.65 -1.71
N ASP A 194 15.15 -20.66 -1.04
CA ASP A 194 14.49 -21.96 -0.92
C ASP A 194 13.45 -22.00 0.22
N ARG A 195 12.68 -23.07 0.25
CA ARG A 195 11.68 -23.30 1.30
C ARG A 195 12.27 -23.45 2.70
N GLY A 196 13.55 -23.83 2.79
CA GLY A 196 14.30 -23.90 4.04
C GLY A 196 14.70 -22.54 4.59
N MET A 197 14.26 -21.43 3.98
CA MET A 197 14.66 -20.07 4.31
C MET A 197 16.17 -19.89 4.17
N MET A 198 16.78 -20.51 3.16
CA MET A 198 18.18 -20.33 2.78
C MET A 198 18.28 -19.44 1.55
N VAL A 199 19.12 -18.40 1.62
CA VAL A 199 19.43 -17.54 0.47
C VAL A 199 20.42 -18.26 -0.43
N LEU A 200 19.98 -18.67 -1.62
CA LEU A 200 20.81 -19.38 -2.60
C LEU A 200 21.58 -18.42 -3.51
N ASP A 201 20.93 -17.32 -3.89
CA ASP A 201 21.54 -16.25 -4.68
C ASP A 201 20.92 -14.90 -4.31
N TRP A 202 21.71 -13.83 -4.37
CA TRP A 202 21.24 -12.47 -4.08
C TRP A 202 22.10 -11.45 -4.80
N GLN A 203 21.54 -10.81 -5.82
CA GLN A 203 22.28 -9.97 -6.75
C GLN A 203 21.43 -8.82 -7.30
N GLN A 204 22.11 -7.90 -7.99
CA GLN A 204 21.48 -6.83 -8.75
C GLN A 204 22.28 -6.55 -10.01
N LEU A 205 21.59 -6.08 -11.04
CA LEU A 205 22.17 -5.69 -12.31
C LEU A 205 21.69 -4.29 -12.69
N ASP A 206 22.62 -3.43 -13.09
CA ASP A 206 22.27 -2.11 -13.62
C ASP A 206 21.70 -2.24 -15.04
N CYS A 207 20.64 -1.49 -15.31
CA CYS A 207 19.91 -1.48 -16.58
C CYS A 207 20.08 -0.09 -17.22
N PRO A 208 21.13 0.09 -18.04
CA PRO A 208 21.51 1.41 -18.53
C PRO A 208 20.50 2.02 -19.50
N ASN A 209 19.54 1.29 -20.04
CA ASN A 209 18.52 1.82 -20.94
C ASN A 209 17.24 2.25 -20.21
N PHE A 210 17.12 1.97 -18.91
CA PHE A 210 15.95 2.37 -18.14
C PHE A 210 15.91 3.88 -17.94
N LEU A 211 14.73 4.46 -18.19
CA LEU A 211 14.40 5.87 -17.96
C LEU A 211 15.42 6.90 -18.50
N LYS A 212 16.20 6.55 -19.54
CA LYS A 212 17.18 7.45 -20.18
C LYS A 212 16.57 8.31 -21.30
N GLY A 213 15.49 9.01 -21.00
CA GLY A 213 14.79 9.87 -21.96
C GLY A 213 13.71 9.11 -22.73
N THR A 214 13.85 9.00 -24.04
CA THR A 214 12.83 8.39 -24.89
C THR A 214 12.67 6.90 -24.58
N TYR A 215 11.43 6.46 -24.39
CA TYR A 215 11.13 5.04 -24.21
C TYR A 215 11.34 4.27 -25.52
N ILE A 216 12.25 3.30 -25.51
CA ILE A 216 12.56 2.43 -26.64
C ILE A 216 12.44 0.98 -26.17
N ALA A 217 11.42 0.27 -26.65
CA ALA A 217 11.09 -1.09 -26.18
C ALA A 217 12.20 -2.11 -26.46
N SER A 218 12.89 -2.03 -27.60
CA SER A 218 14.00 -2.92 -27.94
C SER A 218 15.20 -2.74 -27.00
N SER A 219 15.52 -1.51 -26.61
CA SER A 219 16.58 -1.23 -25.65
C SER A 219 16.26 -1.77 -24.26
N TYR A 220 15.00 -1.65 -23.82
CA TYR A 220 14.52 -2.27 -22.58
C TYR A 220 14.61 -3.80 -22.65
N LEU A 221 14.19 -4.38 -23.78
CA LEU A 221 14.23 -5.83 -23.98
C LEU A 221 15.66 -6.37 -23.87
N ASN A 222 16.67 -5.66 -24.38
CA ASN A 222 18.07 -6.05 -24.24
C ASN A 222 18.50 -6.12 -22.76
N ASP A 223 18.19 -5.09 -21.98
CA ASP A 223 18.53 -5.05 -20.55
C ASP A 223 17.81 -6.16 -19.79
N ILE A 224 16.50 -6.35 -20.02
CA ILE A 224 15.72 -7.40 -19.36
C ILE A 224 16.17 -8.80 -19.79
N SER A 225 16.51 -9.01 -21.06
CA SER A 225 17.03 -10.30 -21.52
C SER A 225 18.34 -10.66 -20.83
N ASN A 226 19.20 -9.66 -20.57
CA ASN A 226 20.44 -9.85 -19.82
C ASN A 226 20.20 -10.11 -18.32
N VAL A 227 19.13 -9.56 -17.74
CA VAL A 227 18.70 -9.93 -16.39
C VAL A 227 18.22 -11.38 -16.37
N VAL A 228 17.29 -11.73 -17.25
CA VAL A 228 16.66 -13.06 -17.31
C VAL A 228 17.69 -14.17 -17.54
N SER A 229 18.73 -13.93 -18.35
CA SER A 229 19.80 -14.92 -18.57
C SER A 229 20.65 -15.22 -17.34
N GLN A 230 20.61 -14.36 -16.32
CA GLN A 230 21.32 -14.52 -15.05
C GLN A 230 20.43 -15.04 -13.92
N LEU A 231 19.11 -15.06 -14.09
CA LEU A 231 18.21 -15.55 -13.06
C LEU A 231 18.31 -17.08 -12.94
N PRO A 232 18.46 -17.62 -11.71
CA PRO A 232 18.47 -19.06 -11.53
C PRO A 232 17.09 -19.67 -11.82
N PRO A 233 17.02 -20.97 -12.16
CA PRO A 233 15.77 -21.69 -12.27
C PRO A 233 15.09 -21.79 -10.90
N ALA A 234 13.78 -21.50 -10.85
CA ALA A 234 12.96 -21.61 -9.65
C ALA A 234 11.53 -21.99 -10.01
N ASP A 235 10.73 -22.42 -9.03
CA ASP A 235 9.34 -22.83 -9.28
C ASP A 235 8.49 -21.61 -9.63
N PHE A 236 8.66 -20.52 -8.87
CA PHE A 236 8.01 -19.24 -9.10
C PHE A 236 8.99 -18.07 -9.17
N TYR A 237 8.68 -17.12 -10.05
CA TYR A 237 9.32 -15.82 -10.17
C TYR A 237 8.37 -14.74 -9.64
N LEU A 238 8.68 -14.16 -8.49
CA LEU A 238 7.87 -13.14 -7.84
C LEU A 238 8.33 -11.74 -8.25
N VAL A 239 7.56 -11.07 -9.09
CA VAL A 239 7.77 -9.68 -9.48
C VAL A 239 7.03 -8.77 -8.51
N GLU A 240 7.65 -7.67 -8.08
CA GLU A 240 6.96 -6.69 -7.26
C GLU A 240 5.81 -6.01 -8.04
N LYS A 241 4.63 -5.93 -7.40
CA LYS A 241 3.55 -5.07 -7.85
C LYS A 241 3.63 -3.70 -7.17
N PRO A 242 4.10 -2.64 -7.87
CA PRO A 242 4.18 -1.30 -7.30
C PRO A 242 2.79 -0.70 -7.08
N SER A 243 2.67 0.12 -6.04
CA SER A 243 1.42 0.79 -5.63
C SER A 243 1.33 2.22 -6.16
N ILE A 244 1.57 2.40 -7.47
CA ILE A 244 1.44 3.70 -8.13
C ILE A 244 0.00 3.84 -8.65
N SER A 245 -0.69 4.91 -8.22
CA SER A 245 -2.05 5.20 -8.67
C SER A 245 -2.08 5.63 -10.13
N LEU A 246 -3.00 5.06 -10.91
CA LEU A 246 -3.28 5.46 -12.29
C LEU A 246 -3.74 6.92 -12.41
N GLN A 247 -4.29 7.49 -11.33
CA GLN A 247 -4.80 8.87 -11.31
C GLN A 247 -3.68 9.90 -11.20
N ASN A 248 -2.48 9.49 -10.78
CA ASN A 248 -1.35 10.40 -10.67
C ASN A 248 -0.60 10.51 -12.00
N THR A 249 -1.01 11.47 -12.83
CA THR A 249 -0.41 11.73 -14.15
C THR A 249 1.05 12.17 -14.06
N THR A 250 1.51 12.75 -12.95
CA THR A 250 2.91 13.18 -12.78
C THR A 250 3.88 12.01 -12.72
N LEU A 251 3.41 10.84 -12.23
CA LEU A 251 4.21 9.62 -12.13
C LEU A 251 4.01 8.69 -13.34
N PHE A 252 3.31 9.14 -14.39
CA PHE A 252 3.04 8.32 -15.57
C PHE A 252 4.32 7.74 -16.21
N PRO A 253 5.43 8.47 -16.39
CA PRO A 253 6.64 7.89 -16.98
C PRO A 253 7.23 6.75 -16.15
N ILE A 254 7.23 6.88 -14.82
CA ILE A 254 7.69 5.82 -13.90
C ILE A 254 6.75 4.63 -13.97
N MET A 255 5.44 4.87 -13.98
CA MET A 255 4.44 3.83 -14.09
C MET A 255 4.54 3.06 -15.41
N ALA A 256 4.67 3.77 -16.54
CA ALA A 256 4.87 3.15 -17.85
C ALA A 256 6.13 2.29 -17.86
N HIS A 257 7.24 2.81 -17.35
CA HIS A 257 8.49 2.06 -17.18
C HIS A 257 8.29 0.76 -16.37
N MET A 258 7.71 0.85 -15.17
CA MET A 258 7.48 -0.32 -14.31
C MET A 258 6.58 -1.35 -14.97
N ARG A 259 5.51 -0.92 -15.65
CA ARG A 259 4.58 -1.82 -16.36
C ARG A 259 5.21 -2.48 -17.58
N SER A 260 6.04 -1.75 -18.33
CA SER A 260 6.77 -2.31 -19.46
C SER A 260 7.76 -3.38 -19.03
N VAL A 261 8.54 -3.11 -17.98
CA VAL A 261 9.47 -4.08 -17.41
C VAL A 261 8.74 -5.30 -16.86
N GLU A 262 7.66 -5.09 -16.09
CA GLU A 262 6.78 -6.17 -15.60
C GLU A 262 6.31 -7.04 -16.76
N ALA A 263 5.75 -6.45 -17.83
CA ALA A 263 5.25 -7.20 -18.97
C ALA A 263 6.36 -8.01 -19.69
N MET A 264 7.56 -7.46 -19.82
CA MET A 264 8.70 -8.17 -20.41
C MET A 264 9.15 -9.35 -19.56
N LEU A 265 9.20 -9.19 -18.23
CA LEU A 265 9.54 -10.29 -17.32
C LEU A 265 8.52 -11.42 -17.40
N PHE A 266 7.22 -11.10 -17.37
CA PHE A 266 6.15 -12.07 -17.55
C PHE A 266 6.28 -12.83 -18.88
N ALA A 267 6.56 -12.12 -19.98
CA ALA A 267 6.67 -12.75 -21.29
C ALA A 267 7.93 -13.63 -21.45
N LEU A 268 9.04 -13.26 -20.80
CA LEU A 268 10.32 -13.95 -20.97
C LEU A 268 10.54 -15.11 -19.99
N LEU A 269 9.94 -15.04 -18.80
CA LEU A 269 10.08 -16.07 -17.76
C LEU A 269 9.00 -17.14 -17.81
N GLU A 270 7.86 -16.88 -18.45
CA GLU A 270 6.88 -17.92 -18.70
C GLU A 270 7.40 -18.93 -19.75
N PRO A 271 7.08 -20.23 -19.62
CA PRO A 271 7.48 -21.24 -20.59
C PRO A 271 6.96 -20.92 -21.99
N LYS A 272 7.84 -21.00 -23.00
CA LYS A 272 7.47 -20.76 -24.40
C LYS A 272 6.54 -21.82 -24.99
N ILE A 273 6.47 -22.98 -24.36
CA ILE A 273 5.66 -24.11 -24.80
C ILE A 273 4.42 -24.15 -23.91
N TYR A 274 3.30 -23.70 -24.46
CA TYR A 274 1.98 -23.99 -23.90
C TYR A 274 1.75 -25.50 -24.03
N GLN A 275 2.26 -26.28 -23.09
CA GLN A 275 1.75 -27.64 -22.92
C GLN A 275 0.26 -27.49 -22.59
N THR A 276 -0.57 -28.05 -23.46
CA THR A 276 -2.02 -27.87 -23.52
C THR A 276 -2.75 -28.62 -22.38
N ASP A 277 -2.02 -28.98 -21.32
CA ASP A 277 -2.57 -29.57 -20.11
C ASP A 277 -2.87 -28.43 -19.13
N SER A 278 -4.16 -28.16 -18.99
CA SER A 278 -4.75 -26.98 -18.34
C SER A 278 -4.55 -26.87 -16.82
N ASN A 279 -3.55 -27.54 -16.24
CA ASN A 279 -3.39 -27.63 -14.79
C ASN A 279 -2.04 -27.10 -14.26
N THR A 280 -1.13 -26.63 -15.12
CA THR A 280 0.13 -26.04 -14.67
C THR A 280 -0.10 -24.59 -14.24
N PRO A 281 0.30 -24.18 -13.02
CA PRO A 281 0.14 -22.82 -12.57
C PRO A 281 1.08 -21.87 -13.34
N PRO A 282 0.71 -20.59 -13.48
CA PRO A 282 1.63 -19.57 -14.00
C PRO A 282 2.87 -19.49 -13.11
N ARG A 283 4.06 -19.42 -13.71
CA ARG A 283 5.32 -19.38 -12.98
C ARG A 283 5.68 -17.97 -12.53
N VAL A 284 5.20 -16.95 -13.24
CA VAL A 284 5.49 -15.55 -12.92
C VAL A 284 4.31 -14.96 -12.18
N LEU A 285 4.58 -14.46 -10.98
CA LEU A 285 3.60 -13.97 -10.04
C LEU A 285 3.96 -12.55 -9.60
N ASN A 286 2.94 -11.75 -9.33
CA ASN A 286 3.05 -10.42 -8.77
C ASN A 286 2.80 -10.49 -7.26
N MET A 287 3.68 -9.88 -6.45
CA MET A 287 3.45 -9.71 -5.02
C MET A 287 3.27 -8.23 -4.65
N MET A 288 2.21 -7.91 -3.90
CA MET A 288 1.88 -6.52 -3.56
C MET A 288 2.90 -5.90 -2.60
N ARG A 289 3.57 -4.81 -3.03
CA ARG A 289 4.55 -4.05 -2.22
C ARG A 289 4.03 -3.65 -0.84
N LEU A 290 2.75 -3.23 -0.76
CA LEU A 290 2.12 -2.82 0.50
C LEU A 290 1.93 -3.99 1.48
N ALA A 291 1.72 -5.20 0.98
CA ALA A 291 1.58 -6.38 1.83
C ALA A 291 2.91 -6.73 2.50
N VAL A 292 3.98 -6.73 1.71
CA VAL A 292 5.36 -6.89 2.20
C VAL A 292 5.67 -5.79 3.23
N GLY A 293 5.39 -4.53 2.90
CA GLY A 293 5.60 -3.41 3.82
C GLY A 293 4.88 -3.58 5.17
N ARG A 294 3.61 -4.00 5.16
CA ARG A 294 2.84 -4.27 6.38
C ARG A 294 3.39 -5.44 7.18
N HIS A 295 3.79 -6.51 6.50
CA HIS A 295 4.33 -7.72 7.12
C HIS A 295 5.56 -7.43 7.99
N PHE A 296 6.45 -6.56 7.51
CA PHE A 296 7.64 -6.15 8.25
C PHE A 296 7.46 -4.91 9.14
N GLY A 297 6.24 -4.37 9.25
CA GLY A 297 6.00 -3.14 10.02
C GLY A 297 6.69 -1.91 9.45
N LEU A 298 6.92 -1.86 8.14
CA LEU A 298 7.63 -0.77 7.43
C LEU A 298 6.70 0.35 6.95
N MET A 299 5.44 0.36 7.39
CA MET A 299 4.46 1.35 6.93
C MET A 299 4.37 2.53 7.88
N VAL A 300 4.51 3.75 7.33
CA VAL A 300 4.22 5.02 8.00
C VAL A 300 3.12 5.72 7.21
N GLY A 301 1.89 5.64 7.73
CA GLY A 301 0.70 6.02 6.97
C GLY A 301 0.53 5.11 5.75
N GLU A 302 0.50 5.71 4.55
CA GLU A 302 0.42 4.98 3.27
C GLU A 302 1.79 4.75 2.61
N SER A 303 2.85 5.32 3.19
CA SER A 303 4.21 5.24 2.65
C SER A 303 5.00 4.11 3.31
N ARG A 304 5.78 3.39 2.51
CA ARG A 304 6.71 2.36 2.99
C ARG A 304 8.09 2.97 3.25
N THR A 305 8.68 2.66 4.39
CA THR A 305 10.06 3.04 4.75
C THR A 305 11.07 2.00 4.25
N SER A 306 12.37 2.35 4.31
CA SER A 306 13.46 1.44 3.94
C SER A 306 13.44 0.15 4.76
N GLY A 307 13.71 -0.96 4.08
CA GLY A 307 13.86 -2.29 4.67
C GLY A 307 15.27 -2.62 5.18
N ALA A 308 16.24 -1.73 4.98
CA ALA A 308 17.65 -2.01 5.23
C ALA A 308 17.95 -2.44 6.67
N GLN A 309 17.27 -1.85 7.66
CA GLN A 309 17.45 -2.26 9.05
C GLN A 309 16.98 -3.70 9.30
N ALA A 310 15.83 -4.09 8.76
CA ALA A 310 15.31 -5.45 8.90
C ALA A 310 16.25 -6.47 8.25
N VAL A 311 16.81 -6.15 7.09
CA VAL A 311 17.79 -7.01 6.39
C VAL A 311 19.08 -7.15 7.19
N ARG A 312 19.65 -6.05 7.70
CA ARG A 312 20.85 -6.12 8.56
C ARG A 312 20.63 -6.95 9.82
N GLN A 313 19.44 -6.84 10.41
CA GLN A 313 19.07 -7.66 11.55
C GLN A 313 19.06 -9.14 11.16
N MET A 314 18.38 -9.54 10.07
CA MET A 314 18.37 -10.92 9.60
C MET A 314 19.78 -11.45 9.28
N MET A 315 20.64 -10.65 8.65
CA MET A 315 22.04 -11.03 8.42
C MET A 315 22.80 -11.29 9.74
N THR A 316 22.59 -10.46 10.76
CA THR A 316 23.22 -10.63 12.08
C THR A 316 22.67 -11.86 12.81
N GLU A 317 21.35 -12.04 12.76
CA GLU A 317 20.65 -13.17 13.38
C GLU A 317 21.08 -14.50 12.76
N SER A 318 21.32 -14.54 11.45
CA SER A 318 21.78 -15.75 10.74
C SER A 318 23.08 -16.35 11.28
N VAL A 319 23.93 -15.52 11.91
CA VAL A 319 25.20 -15.95 12.51
C VAL A 319 25.08 -16.14 14.02
N THR A 320 24.20 -15.37 14.68
CA THR A 320 24.14 -15.29 16.15
C THR A 320 23.08 -16.19 16.77
N GLN A 321 22.00 -16.49 16.04
CA GLN A 321 20.88 -17.28 16.55
C GLN A 321 20.93 -18.72 16.06
N LYS A 322 20.48 -19.66 16.91
CA LYS A 322 20.39 -21.09 16.53
C LYS A 322 19.30 -21.38 15.50
N LEU A 323 18.22 -20.59 15.50
CA LEU A 323 17.08 -20.71 14.60
C LEU A 323 16.77 -19.34 14.00
N PRO A 324 17.60 -18.86 13.05
CA PRO A 324 17.38 -17.56 12.44
C PRO A 324 16.17 -17.57 11.52
N ARG A 325 15.60 -16.39 11.29
CA ARG A 325 14.49 -16.20 10.35
C ARG A 325 14.88 -16.49 8.89
N LEU A 326 16.13 -16.24 8.54
CA LEU A 326 16.70 -16.44 7.22
C LEU A 326 18.19 -16.81 7.35
N ASN A 327 18.63 -17.81 6.61
CA ASN A 327 20.01 -18.29 6.57
C ASN A 327 20.75 -17.74 5.35
N PHE A 328 22.02 -17.41 5.54
CA PHE A 328 22.87 -16.86 4.47
C PHE A 328 24.16 -17.68 4.34
N PRO A 329 24.58 -17.99 3.11
CA PRO A 329 25.94 -18.38 2.80
C PRO A 329 26.96 -17.34 3.30
N GLN A 330 28.10 -17.82 3.80
CA GLN A 330 29.12 -16.95 4.39
C GLN A 330 29.73 -15.98 3.37
N ASP A 331 29.87 -16.40 2.11
CA ASP A 331 30.33 -15.58 1.00
C ASP A 331 29.36 -14.42 0.71
N LEU A 332 28.04 -14.65 0.74
CA LEU A 332 27.04 -13.59 0.59
C LEU A 332 27.08 -12.59 1.75
N LEU A 333 27.24 -13.06 2.98
CA LEU A 333 27.41 -12.18 4.15
C LEU A 333 28.64 -11.29 4.01
N LEU A 334 29.76 -11.85 3.56
CA LEU A 334 30.99 -11.09 3.32
C LEU A 334 30.82 -10.07 2.20
N LYS A 335 30.19 -10.47 1.08
CA LYS A 335 29.91 -9.62 -0.08
C LYS A 335 29.06 -8.40 0.30
N TYR A 336 28.02 -8.60 1.12
CA TYR A 336 27.04 -7.55 1.43
C TYR A 336 27.18 -6.90 2.81
N ARG A 337 28.19 -7.26 3.61
CA ARG A 337 28.46 -6.73 4.96
C ARG A 337 28.34 -5.20 5.07
N ASN A 338 28.80 -4.48 4.04
CA ASN A 338 28.84 -3.01 4.03
C ASN A 338 27.79 -2.37 3.12
N ALA A 339 26.97 -3.17 2.42
CA ALA A 339 26.06 -2.68 1.38
C ALA A 339 24.87 -1.88 1.94
N PHE A 340 24.50 -2.10 3.20
CA PHE A 340 23.30 -1.52 3.81
C PHE A 340 23.61 -0.53 4.93
N GLN A 341 24.81 0.07 4.95
CA GLN A 341 25.18 1.09 5.94
C GLN A 341 24.46 2.42 5.67
N MET A 342 24.00 3.10 6.72
CA MET A 342 23.43 4.46 6.59
C MET A 342 24.50 5.41 6.04
N GLY A 343 24.16 6.16 4.99
CA GLY A 343 25.00 7.24 4.46
C GLY A 343 25.92 6.87 3.29
N ARG A 344 26.08 5.59 2.96
CA ARG A 344 26.61 5.18 1.65
C ARG A 344 25.46 5.15 0.66
N GLY A 345 25.68 5.62 -0.57
CA GLY A 345 24.65 5.98 -1.55
C GLY A 345 23.50 4.97 -1.72
N ARG A 346 22.37 5.45 -2.27
CA ARG A 346 21.05 4.81 -2.49
C ARG A 346 21.01 3.41 -3.16
N GLY A 347 22.11 2.68 -3.29
CA GLY A 347 22.29 1.54 -4.19
C GLY A 347 21.97 0.15 -3.65
N GLY A 348 21.05 0.00 -2.68
CA GLY A 348 20.72 -1.32 -2.11
C GLY A 348 19.27 -1.50 -1.64
N GLU A 349 18.37 -0.56 -1.95
CA GLU A 349 16.96 -0.69 -1.55
C GLU A 349 16.29 -1.82 -2.34
N GLU A 350 16.55 -1.95 -3.64
CA GLU A 350 16.01 -3.04 -4.46
C GLU A 350 16.51 -4.42 -3.98
N LEU A 351 17.78 -4.51 -3.55
CA LEU A 351 18.33 -5.73 -2.92
C LEU A 351 17.58 -6.07 -1.63
N CYS A 352 17.35 -5.07 -0.76
CA CYS A 352 16.60 -5.27 0.47
C CYS A 352 15.18 -5.73 0.18
N ASP A 353 14.51 -5.05 -0.74
CA ASP A 353 13.13 -5.34 -1.11
C ASP A 353 12.98 -6.73 -1.72
N ALA A 354 13.95 -7.20 -2.52
CA ALA A 354 13.93 -8.53 -3.13
C ALA A 354 13.96 -9.60 -2.05
N LEU A 355 14.84 -9.44 -1.08
CA LEU A 355 14.97 -10.37 0.04
C LEU A 355 13.73 -10.35 0.94
N LEU A 356 13.23 -9.17 1.29
CA LEU A 356 12.04 -9.02 2.12
C LEU A 356 10.80 -9.61 1.45
N GLN A 357 10.63 -9.40 0.15
CA GLN A 357 9.53 -10.00 -0.61
C GLN A 357 9.61 -11.54 -0.60
N ALA A 358 10.80 -12.13 -0.76
CA ALA A 358 10.98 -13.58 -0.68
C ALA A 358 10.63 -14.14 0.71
N VAL A 359 11.11 -13.47 1.77
CA VAL A 359 10.79 -13.87 3.16
C VAL A 359 9.29 -13.74 3.44
N ALA A 360 8.67 -12.63 3.03
CA ALA A 360 7.24 -12.43 3.22
C ALA A 360 6.41 -13.51 2.49
N PHE A 361 6.83 -13.95 1.30
CA PHE A 361 6.13 -14.99 0.57
C PHE A 361 6.00 -16.27 1.40
N TYR A 362 7.12 -16.81 1.89
CA TYR A 362 7.11 -18.04 2.67
C TYR A 362 6.39 -17.89 4.02
N GLU A 363 6.60 -16.77 4.71
CA GLU A 363 6.01 -16.58 6.03
C GLU A 363 4.49 -16.39 5.96
N LEU A 364 3.99 -15.58 5.02
CA LEU A 364 2.55 -15.40 4.83
C LEU A 364 1.85 -16.67 4.33
N LEU A 365 2.58 -17.52 3.59
CA LEU A 365 2.10 -18.84 3.19
C LEU A 365 1.94 -19.74 4.42
N SER A 366 2.92 -19.73 5.32
CA SER A 366 2.90 -20.53 6.56
C SER A 366 1.90 -20.03 7.61
N GLU A 367 1.73 -18.71 7.77
CA GLU A 367 0.76 -18.12 8.71
C GLU A 367 -0.69 -18.41 8.28
N SER A 368 -0.92 -18.67 7.00
CA SER A 368 -2.23 -19.06 6.47
C SER A 368 -2.57 -20.54 6.76
N SER A 369 -1.59 -21.39 7.15
CA SER A 369 -1.80 -22.84 7.42
C SER A 369 -2.21 -23.13 8.87
N ARG A 370 -1.97 -22.18 9.78
CA ARG A 370 -2.42 -22.22 11.18
C ARG A 370 -3.70 -21.41 11.32
#